data_AF-A0A955S111-F1
#
_entry.id   AF-A0A955S111-F1
#
_cell.length_a   1.000
_cell.length_b   1.000
_cell.length_c   1.000
_cell.angle_alpha   90.00
_cell.angle_beta   90.00
_cell.angle_gamma   90.00
#
_symmetry.space_group_name_H-M   'P 1'
#
loop_
_entity.id
_entity.type
_entity.pdbx_description
1 polymer ?
#
loop_
_entity_poly.entity_id
_entity_poly.type
_entity_poly.pdbx_seq_one_letter_code
_entity_poly.pdbx_strand_id
1 'polypeptide(L)'
;MSLIYKHYAHNSSNLYFYDLLGAACGCFIGCVFLNHLKFSSIPIVMGLIAFSTSLIIKIGFKSKLPTKILSVLMISILTPLLYFNQQYGILDHIDKDSGVTNELWSDWNAYSRIGLLEFQDPSSDGKYYKFSLDHGSGYALLKQFNPDVPFQDRLFENFEASALGFLMGRPKKILILFAGAGRDMVEAHSYSQGHADITGIELNPLIIQKAVSLPYFGLNEFFQLPNIHMISAEGRNFIETNNHRYDSIIYSWAGSTINNYFGINSNTSQFLYTQEAFAKLLHRLTPGGTIGIVNGRKLRVLATFKKAFEEFGVFDISPHVVMFVNNTIRDNLFFNSLLSLGNETRILVKKTPFTEKDIQTIQKNLSAMNMHILYAPHISHKNVTKEQKNIEQILMKIMRGAHTEEFMRHVSYQTHLDLSPLSDDKPFIDNSFNVEALFNVEFWNKLKNQYKSIYLNHYFRHFYSIIFILCIIMLGVLLLLYVIFSQRDRIKISRDAPYILLFSTIGLAFIFVEISVLNQFT
;
A
#
# COMPACT_ATOMS: atom_id res chain seq x y z
N MET A 1 36.00 4.96 -4.89
CA MET A 1 36.07 6.40 -4.54
C MET A 1 37.18 6.75 -3.56
N SER A 2 37.28 6.13 -2.39
CA SER A 2 38.30 6.45 -1.36
C SER A 2 39.76 6.51 -1.88
N LEU A 3 40.15 5.57 -2.75
CA LEU A 3 41.49 5.56 -3.38
C LEU A 3 41.75 6.72 -4.35
N ILE A 4 40.69 7.21 -5.02
CA ILE A 4 40.76 8.34 -5.97
C ILE A 4 40.94 9.64 -5.19
N TYR A 5 40.12 9.84 -4.14
CA TYR A 5 40.28 10.97 -3.22
C TYR A 5 41.67 11.02 -2.57
N LYS A 6 42.25 9.85 -2.27
CA LYS A 6 43.62 9.79 -1.73
C LYS A 6 44.69 10.25 -2.73
N HIS A 7 44.56 9.95 -4.02
CA HIS A 7 45.55 10.34 -5.03
C HIS A 7 45.35 11.77 -5.54
N TYR A 8 44.12 12.26 -5.54
CA TYR A 8 43.75 13.55 -6.12
C TYR A 8 43.13 14.50 -5.08
N ALA A 9 43.64 14.45 -3.85
CA ALA A 9 43.13 15.26 -2.73
C ALA A 9 43.12 16.76 -3.02
N HIS A 10 44.06 17.26 -3.85
CA HIS A 10 44.11 18.66 -4.28
C HIS A 10 42.94 19.10 -5.16
N ASN A 11 42.25 18.15 -5.82
CA ASN A 11 41.08 18.41 -6.67
C ASN A 11 39.79 17.88 -6.04
N SER A 12 39.74 17.81 -4.70
CA SER A 12 38.63 17.22 -3.95
C SER A 12 37.28 17.87 -4.29
N SER A 13 37.22 19.18 -4.50
CA SER A 13 36.00 19.89 -4.88
C SER A 13 35.44 19.43 -6.22
N ASN A 14 36.28 19.32 -7.25
CA ASN A 14 35.87 18.85 -8.57
C ASN A 14 35.46 17.38 -8.53
N LEU A 15 36.20 16.54 -7.79
CA LEU A 15 35.85 15.14 -7.60
C LEU A 15 34.50 14.98 -6.91
N TYR A 16 34.24 15.78 -5.89
CA TYR A 16 32.96 15.79 -5.18
C TYR A 16 31.81 16.25 -6.09
N PHE A 17 32.03 17.29 -6.90
CA PHE A 17 31.06 17.73 -7.90
C PHE A 17 30.68 16.62 -8.88
N TYR A 18 31.67 15.92 -9.47
CA TYR A 18 31.39 14.83 -10.40
C TYR A 18 30.77 13.60 -9.73
N ASP A 19 31.08 13.33 -8.47
CA ASP A 19 30.44 12.28 -7.67
C ASP A 19 28.94 12.57 -7.48
N LEU A 20 28.62 13.80 -7.07
CA LEU A 20 27.24 14.25 -6.88
C LEU A 20 26.45 14.26 -8.20
N LEU A 21 27.08 14.75 -9.28
CA LEU A 21 26.48 14.73 -10.61
C LEU A 21 26.24 13.29 -11.09
N GLY A 22 27.21 12.41 -10.88
CA GLY A 22 27.08 10.99 -11.21
C GLY A 22 25.97 10.30 -10.44
N ALA A 23 25.82 10.60 -9.14
CA ALA A 23 24.71 10.10 -8.33
C ALA A 23 23.36 10.61 -8.85
N ALA A 24 23.23 11.90 -9.15
CA ALA A 24 22.01 12.50 -9.72
C ALA A 24 21.63 11.88 -11.07
N CYS A 25 22.60 11.71 -11.98
CA CYS A 25 22.41 11.01 -13.25
C CYS A 25 22.02 9.54 -13.02
N GLY A 26 22.63 8.88 -12.03
CA GLY A 26 22.31 7.50 -11.64
C GLY A 26 20.85 7.34 -11.21
N CYS A 27 20.31 8.28 -10.43
CA CYS A 27 18.89 8.27 -10.06
C CYS A 27 17.98 8.34 -11.29
N PHE A 28 18.26 9.26 -12.22
CA PHE A 28 17.47 9.40 -13.45
C PHE A 28 17.56 8.16 -14.35
N ILE A 29 18.79 7.65 -14.56
CA ILE A 29 19.03 6.44 -15.36
C ILE A 29 18.37 5.22 -14.70
N GLY A 30 18.33 5.15 -13.38
CA GLY A 30 17.64 4.11 -12.63
C GLY A 30 16.16 4.00 -13.00
N CYS A 31 15.44 5.13 -13.07
CA CYS A 31 14.04 5.16 -13.52
C CYS A 31 13.89 4.67 -14.96
N VAL A 32 14.81 5.03 -15.86
CA VAL A 32 14.80 4.56 -17.26
C VAL A 32 15.05 3.05 -17.31
N PHE A 33 16.01 2.54 -16.55
CA PHE A 33 16.31 1.10 -16.48
C PHE A 33 15.14 0.30 -15.91
N LEU A 34 14.47 0.78 -14.85
CA LEU A 34 13.30 0.11 -14.27
C LEU A 34 12.10 0.02 -15.24
N ASN A 35 12.01 0.90 -16.23
CA ASN A 35 10.93 0.89 -17.23
C ASN A 35 11.26 0.09 -18.51
N HIS A 36 12.53 -0.28 -18.73
CA HIS A 36 12.97 -0.93 -19.97
C HIS A 36 13.72 -2.25 -19.78
N LEU A 37 14.25 -2.50 -18.58
CA LEU A 37 14.97 -3.72 -18.25
C LEU A 37 14.16 -4.54 -17.24
N LYS A 38 14.33 -5.86 -17.29
CA LYS A 38 13.81 -6.72 -16.21
C LYS A 38 14.50 -6.37 -14.90
N PHE A 39 13.78 -6.45 -13.79
CA PHE A 39 14.35 -6.15 -12.47
C PHE A 39 15.60 -7.00 -12.16
N SER A 40 15.56 -8.30 -12.47
CA SER A 40 16.69 -9.21 -12.32
C SER A 40 17.91 -8.85 -13.17
N SER A 41 17.72 -8.05 -14.23
CA SER A 41 18.80 -7.51 -15.07
C SER A 41 19.49 -6.28 -14.46
N ILE A 42 18.85 -5.56 -13.52
CA ILE A 42 19.40 -4.33 -12.95
C ILE A 42 20.71 -4.58 -12.19
N PRO A 43 20.83 -5.58 -11.30
CA PRO A 43 22.11 -5.88 -10.65
C PRO A 43 23.21 -6.24 -11.65
N ILE A 44 22.87 -6.88 -12.77
CA ILE A 44 23.82 -7.22 -13.83
C ILE A 44 24.35 -5.95 -14.50
N VAL A 45 23.46 -5.01 -14.84
CA VAL A 45 23.85 -3.71 -15.41
C VAL A 45 24.69 -2.89 -14.43
N MET A 46 24.31 -2.86 -13.14
CA MET A 46 25.13 -2.21 -12.11
C MET A 46 26.52 -2.85 -12.01
N GLY A 47 26.59 -4.18 -12.08
CA GLY A 47 27.85 -4.92 -12.17
C GLY A 47 28.67 -4.51 -13.39
N LEU A 48 28.07 -4.45 -14.58
CA LEU A 48 28.72 -4.03 -15.82
C LEU A 48 29.28 -2.60 -15.71
N ILE A 49 28.50 -1.66 -15.16
CA ILE A 49 28.95 -0.28 -14.92
C ILE A 49 30.12 -0.27 -13.95
N ALA A 50 30.03 -1.01 -12.83
CA ALA A 50 31.08 -1.08 -11.83
C ALA A 50 32.38 -1.68 -12.37
N PHE A 51 32.31 -2.80 -13.11
CA PHE A 51 33.48 -3.45 -13.69
C PHE A 51 34.08 -2.66 -14.85
N SER A 52 33.25 -1.99 -15.67
CA SER A 52 33.72 -1.08 -16.72
C SER A 52 34.45 0.12 -16.13
N THR A 53 33.87 0.74 -15.10
CA THR A 53 34.50 1.85 -14.37
C THR A 53 35.80 1.39 -13.70
N SER A 54 35.81 0.21 -13.09
CA SER A 54 37.00 -0.41 -12.51
C SER A 54 38.10 -0.61 -13.55
N LEU A 55 37.76 -1.07 -14.76
CA LEU A 55 38.70 -1.27 -15.85
C LEU A 55 39.30 0.07 -16.32
N ILE A 56 38.47 1.09 -16.54
CA ILE A 56 38.90 2.44 -16.96
C ILE A 56 39.89 3.02 -15.95
N ILE A 57 39.54 3.00 -14.66
CA ILE A 57 40.43 3.47 -13.59
C ILE A 57 41.75 2.67 -13.62
N LYS A 58 41.69 1.34 -13.69
CA LYS A 58 42.88 0.48 -13.71
C LYS A 58 43.76 0.68 -14.93
N ILE A 59 43.22 1.12 -16.08
CA ILE A 59 44.01 1.46 -17.27
C ILE A 59 44.77 2.76 -17.02
N GLY A 60 44.14 3.77 -16.42
CA GLY A 60 44.76 5.06 -16.10
C GLY A 60 45.82 5.00 -14.98
N PHE A 61 45.72 4.05 -14.06
CA PHE A 61 46.71 3.84 -12.99
C PHE A 61 47.67 2.68 -13.30
N LYS A 62 48.88 2.67 -12.72
CA LYS A 62 49.84 1.54 -12.77
C LYS A 62 49.34 0.33 -11.95
N SER A 63 48.20 -0.25 -12.32
CA SER A 63 47.58 -1.38 -11.65
C SER A 63 48.13 -2.72 -12.15
N LYS A 64 48.06 -3.77 -11.31
CA LYS A 64 48.55 -5.12 -11.63
C LYS A 64 47.67 -5.77 -12.71
N LEU A 65 48.30 -6.36 -13.72
CA LEU A 65 47.67 -7.09 -14.84
C LEU A 65 46.51 -8.04 -14.44
N PRO A 66 46.62 -8.90 -13.40
CA PRO A 66 45.51 -9.79 -13.01
C PRO A 66 44.21 -9.06 -12.65
N THR A 67 44.30 -7.84 -12.11
CA THR A 67 43.09 -7.06 -11.76
C THR A 67 42.38 -6.49 -12.98
N LYS A 68 43.10 -6.27 -14.10
CA LYS A 68 42.53 -5.86 -15.38
C LYS A 68 41.84 -7.04 -16.06
N ILE A 69 42.51 -8.20 -16.06
CA ILE A 69 41.96 -9.46 -16.58
C ILE A 69 40.66 -9.81 -15.86
N LEU A 70 40.60 -9.70 -14.54
CA LEU A 70 39.37 -9.95 -13.78
C LEU A 70 38.21 -9.03 -14.20
N SER A 71 38.46 -7.73 -14.39
CA SER A 71 37.43 -6.80 -14.85
C SER A 71 36.91 -7.16 -16.24
N VAL A 72 37.80 -7.51 -17.17
CA VAL A 72 37.42 -7.96 -18.53
C VAL A 72 36.62 -9.26 -18.45
N LEU A 73 37.08 -10.24 -17.68
CA LEU A 73 36.40 -11.52 -17.48
C LEU A 73 34.98 -11.31 -16.95
N MET A 74 34.80 -10.47 -15.92
CA MET A 74 33.49 -10.17 -15.35
C MET A 74 32.57 -9.49 -16.36
N ILE A 75 33.08 -8.55 -17.17
CA ILE A 75 32.30 -7.93 -18.25
C ILE A 75 31.87 -8.99 -19.28
N SER A 76 32.80 -9.87 -19.69
CA SER A 76 32.54 -10.95 -20.64
C SER A 76 31.54 -11.99 -20.12
N ILE A 77 31.41 -12.16 -18.80
CA ILE A 77 30.40 -13.05 -18.18
C ILE A 77 29.05 -12.33 -18.04
N LEU A 78 29.05 -11.09 -17.55
CA LEU A 78 27.82 -10.36 -17.27
C LEU A 78 27.09 -9.91 -18.54
N THR A 79 27.80 -9.66 -19.64
CA THR A 79 27.18 -9.25 -20.92
C THR A 79 26.26 -10.32 -21.52
N PRO A 80 26.71 -11.57 -21.74
CA PRO A 80 25.82 -12.64 -22.19
C PRO A 80 24.75 -12.96 -21.16
N LEU A 81 25.07 -12.91 -19.85
CA LEU A 81 24.07 -13.12 -18.81
C LEU A 81 22.94 -12.07 -18.88
N LEU A 82 23.28 -10.79 -19.10
CA LEU A 82 22.30 -9.73 -19.32
C LEU A 82 21.40 -10.03 -20.53
N TYR A 83 22.01 -10.40 -21.66
CA TYR A 83 21.27 -10.72 -22.88
C TYR A 83 20.31 -11.89 -22.69
N PHE A 84 20.79 -13.01 -22.15
CA PHE A 84 19.97 -14.19 -21.89
C PHE A 84 18.90 -13.93 -20.83
N ASN A 85 19.21 -13.19 -19.77
CA ASN A 85 18.23 -12.86 -18.74
C ASN A 85 17.15 -11.92 -19.28
N GLN A 86 17.51 -10.91 -20.07
CA GLN A 86 16.54 -10.02 -20.68
C GLN A 86 15.59 -10.79 -21.64
N GLN A 87 16.13 -11.72 -22.43
CA GLN A 87 15.33 -12.51 -23.37
C GLN A 87 14.47 -13.57 -22.67
N TYR A 88 15.02 -14.31 -21.73
CA TYR A 88 14.39 -15.54 -21.19
C TYR A 88 13.97 -15.46 -19.72
N GLY A 89 14.42 -14.45 -18.97
CA GLY A 89 14.04 -14.27 -17.55
C GLY A 89 14.61 -15.35 -16.62
N ILE A 90 15.79 -15.89 -16.94
CA ILE A 90 16.39 -17.04 -16.22
C ILE A 90 16.65 -16.78 -14.72
N LEU A 91 16.70 -15.53 -14.29
CA LEU A 91 16.90 -15.12 -12.89
C LEU A 91 15.63 -14.58 -12.22
N ASP A 92 14.50 -14.57 -12.91
CA ASP A 92 13.23 -14.13 -12.32
C ASP A 92 12.71 -15.22 -11.37
N HIS A 93 12.64 -14.90 -10.07
CA HIS A 93 12.08 -15.79 -9.06
C HIS A 93 10.62 -15.40 -8.77
N ILE A 94 9.75 -16.39 -8.59
CA ILE A 94 8.34 -16.18 -8.23
C ILE A 94 8.15 -16.76 -6.84
N ASP A 95 7.75 -15.93 -5.88
CA ASP A 95 7.12 -16.44 -4.66
C ASP A 95 5.73 -16.95 -5.06
N LYS A 96 5.61 -18.28 -5.22
CA LYS A 96 4.34 -18.91 -5.57
C LYS A 96 3.49 -19.01 -4.32
N ASP A 97 2.53 -18.11 -4.20
CA ASP A 97 1.46 -18.23 -3.22
C ASP A 97 0.70 -19.56 -3.42
N SER A 98 0.21 -20.16 -2.35
CA SER A 98 -0.44 -21.48 -2.42
C SER A 98 -1.73 -21.39 -3.24
N GLY A 99 -1.75 -22.02 -4.43
CA GLY A 99 -2.93 -22.08 -5.31
C GLY A 99 -2.74 -21.48 -6.71
N VAL A 100 -1.61 -20.83 -6.98
CA VAL A 100 -1.26 -20.38 -8.33
C VAL A 100 -0.98 -21.59 -9.23
N THR A 101 -1.73 -21.73 -10.34
CA THR A 101 -1.50 -22.82 -11.28
C THR A 101 -0.38 -22.47 -12.25
N ASN A 102 -0.41 -21.27 -12.83
CA ASN A 102 0.59 -20.76 -13.76
C ASN A 102 0.66 -19.23 -13.73
N GLU A 103 1.86 -18.69 -13.99
CA GLU A 103 2.03 -17.28 -14.36
C GLU A 103 2.14 -17.20 -15.90
N LEU A 104 1.22 -16.49 -16.54
CA LEU A 104 1.13 -16.43 -17.99
C LEU A 104 2.11 -15.40 -18.58
N TRP A 105 2.28 -14.28 -17.91
CA TRP A 105 3.29 -13.27 -18.23
C TRP A 105 3.57 -12.42 -16.99
N SER A 106 4.73 -11.75 -16.98
CA SER A 106 5.03 -10.71 -16.01
C SER A 106 5.81 -9.57 -16.66
N ASP A 107 5.69 -8.39 -16.07
CA ASP A 107 6.33 -7.17 -16.53
C ASP A 107 6.57 -6.22 -15.35
N TRP A 108 7.43 -5.23 -15.52
CA TRP A 108 7.84 -4.30 -14.47
C TRP A 108 7.73 -2.86 -14.93
N ASN A 109 7.47 -1.96 -13.98
CA ASN A 109 7.74 -0.54 -14.14
C ASN A 109 8.25 0.06 -12.83
N ALA A 110 8.41 1.39 -12.81
CA ALA A 110 8.86 2.12 -11.63
C ALA A 110 7.97 1.96 -10.37
N TYR A 111 6.73 1.45 -10.49
CA TYR A 111 5.84 1.23 -9.36
C TYR A 111 5.94 -0.19 -8.81
N SER A 112 5.77 -1.21 -9.66
CA SER A 112 5.82 -2.60 -9.23
C SER A 112 6.03 -3.58 -10.37
N ARG A 113 6.35 -4.83 -10.00
CA ARG A 113 6.08 -6.00 -10.84
C ARG A 113 4.59 -6.21 -10.96
N ILE A 114 4.14 -6.59 -12.16
CA ILE A 114 2.80 -7.10 -12.41
C ILE A 114 2.94 -8.46 -13.11
N GLY A 115 2.27 -9.48 -12.58
CA GLY A 115 2.17 -10.80 -13.20
C GLY A 115 0.73 -11.20 -13.45
N LEU A 116 0.38 -11.74 -14.61
CA LEU A 116 -0.92 -12.36 -14.83
C LEU A 116 -0.89 -13.80 -14.32
N LEU A 117 -1.61 -14.05 -13.24
CA LEU A 117 -1.72 -15.37 -12.64
C LEU A 117 -3.04 -16.02 -13.03
N GLU A 118 -2.92 -17.29 -13.39
CA GLU A 118 -4.04 -18.20 -13.55
C GLU A 118 -4.27 -18.97 -12.25
N PHE A 119 -5.54 -19.09 -11.88
CA PHE A 119 -6.00 -19.87 -10.74
C PHE A 119 -7.11 -20.82 -11.19
N GLN A 120 -7.14 -21.99 -10.56
CA GLN A 120 -8.28 -22.89 -10.66
C GLN A 120 -9.38 -22.39 -9.72
N ASP A 121 -10.61 -22.28 -10.21
CA ASP A 121 -11.76 -22.02 -9.35
C ASP A 121 -11.97 -23.21 -8.41
N PRO A 122 -12.00 -23.02 -7.08
CA PRO A 122 -12.30 -24.11 -6.15
C PRO A 122 -13.73 -24.66 -6.30
N SER A 123 -14.63 -23.86 -6.88
CA SER A 123 -16.07 -24.14 -6.96
C SER A 123 -16.51 -24.67 -8.32
N SER A 124 -15.63 -24.64 -9.33
CA SER A 124 -15.93 -25.08 -10.69
C SER A 124 -14.67 -25.56 -11.41
N ASP A 125 -14.81 -26.28 -12.53
CA ASP A 125 -13.66 -26.59 -13.40
C ASP A 125 -13.14 -25.36 -14.17
N GLY A 126 -13.75 -24.18 -13.93
CA GLY A 126 -13.37 -22.92 -14.53
C GLY A 126 -12.03 -22.37 -14.02
N LYS A 127 -11.49 -21.43 -14.79
CA LYS A 127 -10.28 -20.68 -14.45
C LYS A 127 -10.64 -19.23 -14.19
N TYR A 128 -9.94 -18.62 -13.25
CA TYR A 128 -10.01 -17.17 -13.05
C TYR A 128 -8.61 -16.58 -13.03
N TYR A 129 -8.54 -15.28 -13.34
CA TYR A 129 -7.28 -14.59 -13.50
C TYR A 129 -7.21 -13.37 -12.60
N LYS A 130 -6.02 -13.11 -12.08
CA LYS A 130 -5.72 -11.91 -11.30
C LYS A 130 -4.37 -11.38 -11.72
N PHE A 131 -4.21 -10.06 -11.70
CA PHE A 131 -2.88 -9.49 -11.67
C PHE A 131 -2.32 -9.61 -10.27
N SER A 132 -1.16 -10.23 -10.14
CA SER A 132 -0.32 -10.25 -8.96
C SER A 132 0.61 -9.05 -8.98
N LEU A 133 0.68 -8.36 -7.86
CA LEU A 133 1.53 -7.20 -7.63
C LEU A 133 2.63 -7.62 -6.69
N ASP A 134 3.86 -7.27 -7.06
CA ASP A 134 5.09 -7.59 -6.34
C ASP A 134 5.10 -9.00 -5.70
N HIS A 135 5.20 -10.01 -6.56
CA HIS A 135 5.33 -11.41 -6.18
C HIS A 135 4.21 -11.93 -5.26
N GLY A 136 2.99 -11.42 -5.40
CA GLY A 136 1.81 -11.87 -4.64
C GLY A 136 1.50 -11.03 -3.40
N SER A 137 2.23 -9.94 -3.19
CA SER A 137 1.98 -9.00 -2.09
C SER A 137 0.63 -8.31 -2.17
N GLY A 138 0.06 -8.21 -3.37
CA GLY A 138 -1.36 -7.92 -3.54
C GLY A 138 -1.86 -8.28 -4.92
N TYR A 139 -3.14 -7.99 -5.15
CA TYR A 139 -3.82 -8.38 -6.37
C TYR A 139 -4.67 -7.25 -6.94
N ALA A 140 -4.79 -7.21 -8.27
CA ALA A 140 -5.85 -6.51 -8.97
C ALA A 140 -6.70 -7.54 -9.72
N LEU A 141 -8.00 -7.54 -9.43
CA LEU A 141 -8.95 -8.51 -9.96
C LEU A 141 -9.41 -8.08 -11.35
N LEU A 142 -9.41 -9.04 -12.28
CA LEU A 142 -9.97 -8.86 -13.61
C LEU A 142 -11.45 -9.26 -13.60
N LYS A 143 -12.25 -8.56 -14.42
CA LYS A 143 -13.64 -8.92 -14.68
C LYS A 143 -13.93 -8.73 -16.16
N GLN A 144 -14.59 -9.71 -16.74
CA GLN A 144 -14.98 -9.64 -18.14
C GLN A 144 -16.11 -8.62 -18.31
N PHE A 145 -16.07 -7.86 -19.38
CA PHE A 145 -17.17 -7.06 -19.90
C PHE A 145 -17.61 -7.64 -21.24
N ASN A 146 -18.88 -8.04 -21.36
CA ASN A 146 -19.46 -8.50 -22.61
C ASN A 146 -20.39 -7.42 -23.20
N PRO A 147 -20.05 -6.80 -24.35
CA PRO A 147 -20.92 -5.81 -25.01
C PRO A 147 -22.31 -6.32 -25.38
N ASP A 148 -22.48 -7.63 -25.63
CA ASP A 148 -23.77 -8.25 -25.96
C ASP A 148 -24.68 -8.38 -24.73
N VAL A 149 -24.08 -8.40 -23.53
CA VAL A 149 -24.77 -8.45 -22.24
C VAL A 149 -24.17 -7.37 -21.33
N PRO A 150 -24.34 -6.08 -21.65
CA PRO A 150 -23.58 -4.99 -21.03
C PRO A 150 -23.90 -4.78 -19.54
N PHE A 151 -25.01 -5.37 -19.06
CA PHE A 151 -25.44 -5.34 -17.66
C PHE A 151 -25.48 -6.76 -17.09
N GLN A 152 -24.36 -7.45 -17.20
CA GLN A 152 -24.16 -8.85 -16.81
C GLN A 152 -24.28 -9.10 -15.29
N ASP A 153 -24.01 -8.10 -14.45
CA ASP A 153 -24.03 -8.26 -13.00
C ASP A 153 -25.35 -7.79 -12.37
N ARG A 154 -25.89 -8.61 -11.47
CA ARG A 154 -27.12 -8.29 -10.73
C ARG A 154 -26.80 -7.61 -9.41
N LEU A 155 -27.42 -6.45 -9.20
CA LEU A 155 -27.28 -5.70 -7.96
C LEU A 155 -27.90 -6.48 -6.79
N PHE A 156 -27.12 -6.65 -5.72
CA PHE A 156 -27.49 -7.31 -4.46
C PHE A 156 -27.71 -8.84 -4.53
N GLU A 157 -27.17 -9.52 -5.54
CA GLU A 157 -27.12 -11.00 -5.55
C GLU A 157 -26.07 -11.54 -4.59
N ASN A 158 -24.85 -10.99 -4.67
CA ASN A 158 -23.76 -11.22 -3.72
C ASN A 158 -23.12 -9.88 -3.36
N PHE A 159 -22.49 -9.80 -2.19
CA PHE A 159 -21.79 -8.57 -1.80
C PHE A 159 -20.46 -8.44 -2.55
N GLU A 160 -20.39 -7.43 -3.41
CA GLU A 160 -19.16 -6.92 -4.02
C GLU A 160 -18.88 -5.50 -3.52
N ALA A 161 -17.61 -5.07 -3.56
CA ALA A 161 -17.21 -3.74 -3.06
C ALA A 161 -17.99 -2.60 -3.74
N SER A 162 -18.22 -2.72 -5.04
CA SER A 162 -19.02 -1.80 -5.86
C SER A 162 -20.45 -1.59 -5.33
N ALA A 163 -21.06 -2.61 -4.70
CA ALA A 163 -22.41 -2.54 -4.15
C ALA A 163 -22.56 -1.51 -3.01
N LEU A 164 -21.46 -1.12 -2.36
CA LEU A 164 -21.45 -0.06 -1.33
C LEU A 164 -22.08 1.24 -1.84
N GLY A 165 -21.78 1.62 -3.07
CA GLY A 165 -22.30 2.86 -3.65
C GLY A 165 -23.78 2.82 -3.96
N PHE A 166 -24.38 1.63 -3.97
CA PHE A 166 -25.77 1.42 -4.37
C PHE A 166 -26.71 1.17 -3.18
N LEU A 167 -26.20 1.06 -1.95
CA LEU A 167 -26.99 0.70 -0.76
C LEU A 167 -28.17 1.64 -0.46
N MET A 168 -28.12 2.89 -0.93
CA MET A 168 -29.20 3.89 -0.76
C MET A 168 -29.96 4.20 -2.07
N GLY A 169 -29.63 3.55 -3.19
CA GLY A 169 -30.22 3.83 -4.49
C GLY A 169 -29.18 3.76 -5.62
N ARG A 170 -29.51 4.31 -6.79
CA ARG A 170 -28.58 4.37 -7.93
C ARG A 170 -27.90 5.74 -8.01
N PRO A 171 -26.61 5.86 -7.61
CA PRO A 171 -25.86 7.11 -7.75
C PRO A 171 -25.66 7.46 -9.23
N LYS A 172 -25.58 8.76 -9.55
CA LYS A 172 -25.32 9.24 -10.92
C LYS A 172 -23.84 9.49 -11.16
N LYS A 173 -23.08 9.88 -10.14
CA LYS A 173 -21.63 10.10 -10.22
C LYS A 173 -20.90 9.26 -9.20
N ILE A 174 -20.01 8.38 -9.67
CA ILE A 174 -19.29 7.42 -8.84
C ILE A 174 -17.78 7.64 -9.00
N LEU A 175 -17.07 7.76 -7.89
CA LEU A 175 -15.61 7.71 -7.84
C LEU A 175 -15.17 6.38 -7.22
N ILE A 176 -14.32 5.64 -7.91
CA ILE A 176 -13.72 4.40 -7.43
C ILE A 176 -12.22 4.64 -7.25
N LEU A 177 -11.76 4.67 -5.99
CA LEU A 177 -10.35 4.74 -5.65
C LEU A 177 -9.77 3.33 -5.61
N PHE A 178 -8.51 3.20 -6.05
CA PHE A 178 -7.83 1.91 -6.22
C PHE A 178 -8.54 1.03 -7.25
N ALA A 179 -8.86 1.58 -8.42
CA ALA A 179 -9.68 0.89 -9.43
C ALA A 179 -9.00 -0.37 -10.01
N GLY A 180 -7.67 -0.49 -9.95
CA GLY A 180 -6.95 -1.66 -10.45
C GLY A 180 -7.23 -1.89 -11.93
N ALA A 181 -7.64 -3.12 -12.28
CA ALA A 181 -8.01 -3.46 -13.66
C ALA A 181 -9.46 -3.08 -14.02
N GLY A 182 -10.20 -2.40 -13.14
CA GLY A 182 -11.54 -1.89 -13.41
C GLY A 182 -12.70 -2.82 -13.04
N ARG A 183 -12.49 -3.88 -12.25
CA ARG A 183 -13.57 -4.80 -11.83
C ARG A 183 -14.77 -4.07 -11.21
N ASP A 184 -14.52 -3.23 -10.21
CA ASP A 184 -15.59 -2.51 -9.53
C ASP A 184 -16.29 -1.50 -10.45
N MET A 185 -15.60 -1.03 -11.50
CA MET A 185 -16.18 -0.15 -12.51
C MET A 185 -17.16 -0.91 -13.41
N VAL A 186 -16.80 -2.12 -13.87
CA VAL A 186 -17.69 -2.99 -14.67
C VAL A 186 -18.96 -3.32 -13.89
N GLU A 187 -18.81 -3.64 -12.60
CA GLU A 187 -19.95 -3.94 -11.72
C GLU A 187 -20.83 -2.71 -11.50
N ALA A 188 -20.24 -1.55 -11.19
CA ALA A 188 -20.98 -0.31 -11.03
C ALA A 188 -21.70 0.11 -12.32
N HIS A 189 -21.12 -0.15 -13.49
CA HIS A 189 -21.76 0.05 -14.78
C HIS A 189 -23.01 -0.84 -14.94
N SER A 190 -22.89 -2.13 -14.62
CA SER A 190 -24.02 -3.08 -14.62
C SER A 190 -25.12 -2.66 -13.64
N TYR A 191 -24.76 -2.33 -12.41
CA TYR A 191 -25.71 -1.96 -11.35
C TYR A 191 -26.47 -0.66 -11.62
N SER A 192 -25.81 0.29 -12.29
CA SER A 192 -26.41 1.55 -12.75
C SER A 192 -27.16 1.41 -14.07
N GLN A 193 -27.10 0.25 -14.73
CA GLN A 193 -27.61 0.06 -16.09
C GLN A 193 -27.05 1.08 -17.08
N GLY A 194 -25.77 1.43 -16.93
CA GLY A 194 -25.08 2.41 -17.77
C GLY A 194 -25.46 3.87 -17.54
N HIS A 195 -26.29 4.19 -16.53
CA HIS A 195 -26.74 5.56 -16.26
C HIS A 195 -25.78 6.37 -15.39
N ALA A 196 -24.82 5.72 -14.72
CA ALA A 196 -23.84 6.40 -13.88
C ALA A 196 -22.61 6.83 -14.70
N ASP A 197 -22.10 8.01 -14.40
CA ASP A 197 -20.78 8.50 -14.75
C ASP A 197 -19.77 7.96 -13.72
N ILE A 198 -18.82 7.14 -14.17
CA ILE A 198 -17.94 6.35 -13.31
C ILE A 198 -16.48 6.73 -13.58
N THR A 199 -15.85 7.32 -12.57
CA THR A 199 -14.41 7.62 -12.60
C THR A 199 -13.65 6.62 -11.74
N GLY A 200 -12.66 5.93 -12.32
CA GLY A 200 -11.77 5.01 -11.62
C GLY A 200 -10.35 5.55 -11.57
N ILE A 201 -9.73 5.54 -10.39
CA ILE A 201 -8.35 6.02 -10.19
C ILE A 201 -7.43 4.85 -9.87
N GLU A 202 -6.39 4.70 -10.66
CA GLU A 202 -5.39 3.64 -10.53
C GLU A 202 -3.97 4.22 -10.62
N LEU A 203 -3.13 3.89 -9.64
CA LEU A 203 -1.77 4.46 -9.56
C LEU A 203 -0.87 3.93 -10.67
N ASN A 204 -0.95 2.64 -10.98
CA ASN A 204 -0.02 1.97 -11.87
C ASN A 204 -0.61 1.82 -13.29
N PRO A 205 -0.13 2.60 -14.28
CA PRO A 205 -0.65 2.56 -15.64
C PRO A 205 -0.45 1.20 -16.32
N LEU A 206 0.53 0.39 -15.89
CA LEU A 206 0.80 -0.91 -16.48
C LEU A 206 -0.35 -1.90 -16.21
N ILE A 207 -1.07 -1.77 -15.09
CA ILE A 207 -2.28 -2.57 -14.82
C ILE A 207 -3.33 -2.31 -15.90
N ILE A 208 -3.60 -1.03 -16.20
CA ILE A 208 -4.61 -0.60 -17.16
C ILE A 208 -4.23 -1.06 -18.56
N GLN A 209 -2.99 -0.79 -18.98
CA GLN A 209 -2.47 -1.15 -20.30
C GLN A 209 -2.55 -2.66 -20.54
N LYS A 210 -2.19 -3.46 -19.53
CA LYS A 210 -2.21 -4.91 -19.66
C LYS A 210 -3.64 -5.45 -19.60
N ALA A 211 -4.52 -4.87 -18.79
CA ALA A 211 -5.93 -5.23 -18.75
C ALA A 211 -6.61 -5.09 -20.14
N VAL A 212 -6.40 -3.97 -20.83
CA VAL A 212 -6.99 -3.74 -22.17
C VAL A 212 -6.36 -4.60 -23.26
N SER A 213 -5.11 -5.04 -23.06
CA SER A 213 -4.40 -5.90 -24.00
C SER A 213 -4.90 -7.36 -24.01
N LEU A 214 -5.80 -7.74 -23.09
CA LEU A 214 -6.35 -9.09 -22.97
C LEU A 214 -7.77 -9.14 -23.58
N PRO A 215 -7.93 -9.57 -24.85
CA PRO A 215 -9.21 -9.47 -25.56
C PRO A 215 -10.34 -10.24 -24.88
N TYR A 216 -10.01 -11.35 -24.18
CA TYR A 216 -10.96 -12.17 -23.45
C TYR A 216 -11.80 -11.37 -22.44
N PHE A 217 -11.24 -10.32 -21.83
CA PHE A 217 -11.94 -9.53 -20.81
C PHE A 217 -12.78 -8.37 -21.38
N GLY A 218 -12.66 -8.01 -22.66
CA GLY A 218 -13.43 -6.90 -23.26
C GLY A 218 -13.23 -5.52 -22.60
N LEU A 219 -12.12 -5.34 -21.86
CA LEU A 219 -11.89 -4.12 -21.09
C LEU A 219 -11.49 -2.92 -21.95
N ASN A 220 -10.95 -3.17 -23.15
CA ASN A 220 -10.65 -2.10 -24.10
C ASN A 220 -11.93 -1.39 -24.55
N GLU A 221 -12.94 -2.16 -24.93
CA GLU A 221 -14.28 -1.67 -25.31
C GLU A 221 -14.96 -1.00 -24.11
N PHE A 222 -14.86 -1.61 -22.93
CA PHE A 222 -15.44 -1.07 -21.69
C PHE A 222 -14.92 0.33 -21.36
N PHE A 223 -13.59 0.53 -21.38
CA PHE A 223 -13.00 1.84 -21.05
C PHE A 223 -13.19 2.90 -22.15
N GLN A 224 -13.73 2.53 -23.32
CA GLN A 224 -14.11 3.47 -24.38
C GLN A 224 -15.56 3.96 -24.24
N LEU A 225 -16.36 3.41 -23.32
CA LEU A 225 -17.72 3.88 -23.07
C LEU A 225 -17.72 5.34 -22.60
N PRO A 226 -18.66 6.18 -23.06
CA PRO A 226 -18.63 7.62 -22.82
C PRO A 226 -18.79 8.01 -21.35
N ASN A 227 -19.36 7.14 -20.53
CA ASN A 227 -19.59 7.34 -19.09
C ASN A 227 -18.57 6.63 -18.21
N ILE A 228 -17.49 6.09 -18.79
CA ILE A 228 -16.42 5.39 -18.08
C ILE A 228 -15.12 6.19 -18.22
N HIS A 229 -14.53 6.56 -17.09
CA HIS A 229 -13.34 7.40 -17.02
C HIS A 229 -12.26 6.72 -16.19
N MET A 230 -11.42 5.90 -16.83
CA MET A 230 -10.28 5.27 -16.19
C MET A 230 -9.06 6.19 -16.25
N ILE A 231 -8.57 6.63 -15.08
CA ILE A 231 -7.49 7.63 -14.98
C ILE A 231 -6.31 7.01 -14.24
N SER A 232 -5.13 7.06 -14.87
CA SER A 232 -3.88 6.75 -14.19
C SER A 232 -3.37 7.96 -13.42
N ALA A 233 -3.48 7.93 -12.09
CA ALA A 233 -3.07 9.02 -11.22
C ALA A 233 -2.89 8.53 -9.77
N GLU A 234 -2.11 9.26 -8.99
CA GLU A 234 -2.10 9.11 -7.53
C GLU A 234 -3.40 9.69 -6.95
N GLY A 235 -4.10 8.91 -6.13
CA GLY A 235 -5.47 9.22 -5.73
C GLY A 235 -5.58 10.38 -4.74
N ARG A 236 -4.60 10.58 -3.84
CA ARG A 236 -4.55 11.75 -2.95
C ARG A 236 -4.40 13.04 -3.76
N ASN A 237 -3.48 13.08 -4.72
CA ASN A 237 -3.29 14.19 -5.64
C ASN A 237 -4.55 14.45 -6.49
N PHE A 238 -5.21 13.39 -6.97
CA PHE A 238 -6.46 13.53 -7.73
C PHE A 238 -7.56 14.24 -6.93
N ILE A 239 -7.81 13.84 -5.68
CA ILE A 239 -8.88 14.45 -4.86
C ILE A 239 -8.54 15.88 -4.41
N GLU A 240 -7.24 16.20 -4.31
CA GLU A 240 -6.77 17.56 -3.99
C GLU A 240 -7.01 18.52 -5.13
N THR A 241 -6.63 18.13 -6.35
CA THR A 241 -6.63 18.97 -7.54
C THR A 241 -7.98 19.04 -8.24
N ASN A 242 -8.79 17.98 -8.16
CA ASN A 242 -10.08 17.91 -8.83
C ASN A 242 -11.24 18.39 -7.94
N ASN A 243 -12.12 19.26 -8.47
CA ASN A 243 -13.25 19.85 -7.74
C ASN A 243 -14.63 19.19 -7.97
N HIS A 244 -14.70 18.08 -8.72
CA HIS A 244 -15.96 17.37 -8.95
C HIS A 244 -16.56 16.82 -7.66
N ARG A 245 -17.90 16.73 -7.65
CA ARG A 245 -18.66 16.10 -6.58
C ARG A 245 -19.26 14.78 -7.03
N TYR A 246 -19.31 13.83 -6.11
CA TYR A 246 -19.76 12.46 -6.35
C TYR A 246 -20.92 12.08 -5.43
N ASP A 247 -21.84 11.27 -5.96
CA ASP A 247 -22.93 10.66 -5.19
C ASP A 247 -22.43 9.43 -4.43
N SER A 248 -21.38 8.78 -4.92
CA SER A 248 -20.71 7.72 -4.20
C SER A 248 -19.20 7.74 -4.44
N ILE A 249 -18.43 7.56 -3.37
CA ILE A 249 -17.00 7.35 -3.41
C ILE A 249 -16.73 5.98 -2.79
N ILE A 250 -16.04 5.10 -3.51
CA ILE A 250 -15.81 3.72 -3.11
C ILE A 250 -14.31 3.50 -3.02
N TYR A 251 -13.84 3.04 -1.85
CA TYR A 251 -12.51 2.48 -1.70
C TYR A 251 -12.57 1.03 -2.16
N SER A 252 -12.07 0.77 -3.36
CA SER A 252 -12.10 -0.56 -3.96
C SER A 252 -11.33 -1.57 -3.11
N TRP A 253 -11.85 -2.80 -3.07
CA TRP A 253 -11.11 -3.96 -2.61
C TRP A 253 -10.49 -4.74 -3.77
N ALA A 254 -11.15 -4.72 -4.92
CA ALA A 254 -10.77 -5.48 -6.09
C ALA A 254 -9.52 -4.94 -6.79
N GLY A 255 -9.17 -3.67 -6.58
CA GLY A 255 -7.92 -3.11 -7.09
C GLY A 255 -6.83 -2.95 -6.04
N SER A 256 -5.83 -2.17 -6.40
CA SER A 256 -4.52 -2.21 -5.78
C SER A 256 -4.23 -1.00 -4.92
N THR A 257 -3.99 -1.25 -3.63
CA THR A 257 -3.52 -0.21 -2.71
C THR A 257 -2.01 -0.05 -2.81
N ILE A 258 -1.47 1.07 -2.34
CA ILE A 258 -0.01 1.33 -2.30
C ILE A 258 0.76 0.16 -1.65
N ASN A 259 0.21 -0.45 -0.60
CA ASN A 259 0.79 -1.60 0.08
C ASN A 259 0.94 -2.85 -0.82
N ASN A 260 0.10 -2.99 -1.84
CA ASN A 260 0.15 -4.11 -2.80
C ASN A 260 1.33 -3.99 -3.77
N TYR A 261 1.80 -2.78 -4.09
CA TYR A 261 2.82 -2.55 -5.12
C TYR A 261 4.25 -2.78 -4.66
N PHE A 262 4.54 -2.52 -3.39
CA PHE A 262 5.92 -2.49 -2.90
C PHE A 262 6.35 -3.75 -2.16
N GLY A 263 5.42 -4.68 -1.85
CA GLY A 263 5.66 -5.89 -1.05
C GLY A 263 6.28 -5.66 0.33
N ILE A 264 6.56 -4.40 0.66
CA ILE A 264 6.98 -3.90 1.94
C ILE A 264 5.71 -3.73 2.76
N ASN A 265 5.37 -4.84 3.39
CA ASN A 265 4.27 -4.99 4.31
C ASN A 265 4.16 -3.80 5.28
N SER A 266 2.95 -3.25 5.37
CA SER A 266 2.43 -2.40 6.45
C SER A 266 3.11 -1.04 6.71
N ASN A 267 4.27 -0.77 6.12
CA ASN A 267 5.07 0.42 6.40
C ASN A 267 5.06 1.45 5.26
N THR A 268 4.24 1.24 4.23
CA THR A 268 4.11 2.20 3.13
C THR A 268 3.04 3.24 3.47
N SER A 269 3.31 4.51 3.18
CA SER A 269 2.39 5.62 3.42
C SER A 269 1.12 5.46 2.58
N GLN A 270 -0.05 5.70 3.20
CA GLN A 270 -1.36 5.66 2.58
C GLN A 270 -2.14 6.93 2.92
N PHE A 271 -1.76 8.04 2.29
CA PHE A 271 -2.38 9.36 2.53
C PHE A 271 -3.88 9.39 2.27
N LEU A 272 -4.41 8.52 1.40
CA LEU A 272 -5.86 8.42 1.18
C LEU A 272 -6.65 8.00 2.43
N TYR A 273 -6.03 7.49 3.49
CA TYR A 273 -6.72 7.12 4.72
C TYR A 273 -6.56 8.15 5.85
N THR A 274 -5.93 9.30 5.60
CA THR A 274 -5.70 10.33 6.63
C THR A 274 -6.93 11.19 6.88
N GLN A 275 -6.97 11.85 8.04
CA GLN A 275 -8.05 12.78 8.38
C GLN A 275 -8.17 13.90 7.33
N GLU A 276 -7.05 14.38 6.78
CA GLU A 276 -7.02 15.43 5.76
C GLU A 276 -7.61 14.91 4.44
N ALA A 277 -7.34 13.66 4.05
CA ALA A 277 -7.96 13.04 2.88
C ALA A 277 -9.44 12.78 3.08
N PHE A 278 -9.84 12.26 4.24
CA PHE A 278 -11.25 12.04 4.55
C PHE A 278 -12.04 13.35 4.58
N ALA A 279 -11.48 14.43 5.15
CA ALA A 279 -12.10 15.75 5.12
C ALA A 279 -12.27 16.25 3.68
N LYS A 280 -11.22 16.10 2.86
CA LYS A 280 -11.29 16.43 1.43
C LYS A 280 -12.37 15.64 0.70
N LEU A 281 -12.46 14.33 0.93
CA LEU A 281 -13.49 13.47 0.34
C LEU A 281 -14.90 13.85 0.78
N LEU A 282 -15.10 14.20 2.06
CA LEU A 282 -16.37 14.75 2.55
C LEU A 282 -16.74 16.06 1.84
N HIS A 283 -15.76 16.90 1.48
CA HIS A 283 -15.99 18.07 0.61
C HIS A 283 -16.33 17.69 -0.83
N ARG A 284 -15.90 16.53 -1.33
CA ARG A 284 -16.23 15.99 -2.67
C ARG A 284 -17.55 15.23 -2.73
N LEU A 285 -18.27 15.05 -1.63
CA LEU A 285 -19.61 14.48 -1.69
C LEU A 285 -20.67 15.49 -2.15
N THR A 286 -21.68 14.99 -2.86
CA THR A 286 -22.99 15.66 -2.93
C THR A 286 -23.69 15.57 -1.57
N PRO A 287 -24.72 16.40 -1.28
CA PRO A 287 -25.38 16.37 0.03
C PRO A 287 -25.92 15.00 0.44
N GLY A 288 -26.38 14.20 -0.53
CA GLY A 288 -26.86 12.84 -0.31
C GLY A 288 -25.81 11.74 -0.49
N GLY A 289 -24.59 12.09 -0.85
CA GLY A 289 -23.58 11.11 -1.27
C GLY A 289 -22.91 10.37 -0.11
N THR A 290 -22.28 9.24 -0.42
CA THR A 290 -21.64 8.36 0.56
C THR A 290 -20.20 8.01 0.22
N ILE A 291 -19.41 7.72 1.26
CA ILE A 291 -18.10 7.08 1.16
C ILE A 291 -18.24 5.64 1.67
N GLY A 292 -17.90 4.66 0.84
CA GLY A 292 -17.84 3.25 1.20
C GLY A 292 -16.41 2.78 1.38
N ILE A 293 -16.08 2.21 2.55
CA ILE A 293 -14.76 1.67 2.85
C ILE A 293 -14.84 0.17 3.14
N VAL A 294 -14.09 -0.58 2.34
CA VAL A 294 -13.99 -2.03 2.41
C VAL A 294 -12.81 -2.46 3.29
N ASN A 295 -11.63 -1.87 3.08
CA ASN A 295 -10.35 -2.25 3.70
C ASN A 295 -9.97 -1.39 4.93
N GLY A 296 -8.85 -1.75 5.57
CA GLY A 296 -8.28 -1.02 6.71
C GLY A 296 -8.87 -1.39 8.08
N ARG A 297 -8.10 -1.08 9.13
CA ARG A 297 -8.47 -1.31 10.54
C ARG A 297 -9.64 -0.41 10.93
N LYS A 298 -10.83 -0.98 11.13
CA LYS A 298 -12.09 -0.21 11.19
C LYS A 298 -12.19 0.74 12.36
N LEU A 299 -11.63 0.41 13.52
CA LEU A 299 -11.58 1.35 14.65
C LEU A 299 -10.74 2.59 14.32
N ARG A 300 -9.62 2.41 13.62
CA ARG A 300 -8.72 3.48 13.22
C ARG A 300 -9.35 4.35 12.13
N VAL A 301 -9.96 3.72 11.12
CA VAL A 301 -10.74 4.41 10.07
C VAL A 301 -11.86 5.25 10.69
N LEU A 302 -12.61 4.69 11.65
CA LEU A 302 -13.70 5.39 12.32
C LEU A 302 -13.21 6.58 13.15
N ALA A 303 -12.14 6.39 13.93
CA ALA A 303 -11.52 7.47 14.71
C ALA A 303 -10.94 8.57 13.80
N THR A 304 -10.43 8.20 12.63
CA THR A 304 -9.92 9.15 11.63
C THR A 304 -11.05 9.92 10.97
N PHE A 305 -12.17 9.27 10.63
CA PHE A 305 -13.36 9.98 10.16
C PHE A 305 -13.88 10.96 11.20
N LYS A 306 -13.89 10.60 12.48
CA LYS A 306 -14.27 11.55 13.53
C LYS A 306 -13.43 12.82 13.46
N LYS A 307 -12.10 12.69 13.36
CA LYS A 307 -11.22 13.85 13.18
C LYS A 307 -11.51 14.65 11.93
N ALA A 308 -11.78 13.99 10.81
CA ALA A 308 -12.19 14.67 9.59
C ALA A 308 -13.52 15.44 9.74
N PHE A 309 -14.49 14.91 10.49
CA PHE A 309 -15.77 15.59 10.77
C PHE A 309 -15.65 16.76 11.75
N GLU A 310 -14.65 16.75 12.64
CA GLU A 310 -14.36 17.88 13.55
C GLU A 310 -14.06 19.17 12.77
N GLU A 311 -13.45 19.09 11.58
CA GLU A 311 -13.25 20.23 10.67
C GLU A 311 -14.57 20.87 10.20
N PHE A 312 -15.65 20.08 10.14
CA PHE A 312 -17.00 20.53 9.80
C PHE A 312 -17.82 20.94 11.04
N GLY A 313 -17.22 20.96 12.23
CA GLY A 313 -17.91 21.23 13.49
C GLY A 313 -18.84 20.09 13.95
N VAL A 314 -18.68 18.88 13.41
CA VAL A 314 -19.48 17.70 13.77
C VAL A 314 -18.69 16.82 14.72
N PHE A 315 -19.05 16.85 16.01
CA PHE A 315 -18.37 16.08 17.05
C PHE A 315 -19.03 14.74 17.37
N ASP A 316 -20.32 14.58 17.08
CA ASP A 316 -21.04 13.30 17.12
C ASP A 316 -21.25 12.79 15.69
N ILE A 317 -20.42 11.84 15.27
CA ILE A 317 -20.53 11.22 13.94
C ILE A 317 -21.43 9.97 13.94
N SER A 318 -22.01 9.59 15.07
CA SER A 318 -22.84 8.38 15.18
C SER A 318 -24.04 8.39 14.21
N PRO A 319 -24.71 9.53 13.92
CA PRO A 319 -25.76 9.58 12.89
C PRO A 319 -25.25 9.46 11.45
N HIS A 320 -23.94 9.54 11.22
CA HIS A 320 -23.30 9.65 9.90
C HIS A 320 -22.64 8.35 9.42
N VAL A 321 -22.73 7.29 10.21
CA VAL A 321 -21.98 6.04 10.00
C VAL A 321 -22.92 4.84 10.02
N VAL A 322 -22.73 3.92 9.07
CA VAL A 322 -23.28 2.57 9.11
C VAL A 322 -22.12 1.58 9.00
N MET A 323 -22.11 0.57 9.87
CA MET A 323 -21.14 -0.53 9.84
C MET A 323 -21.87 -1.86 9.69
N PHE A 324 -21.33 -2.74 8.86
CA PHE A 324 -21.95 -4.04 8.59
C PHE A 324 -20.91 -5.09 8.22
N VAL A 325 -21.30 -6.37 8.34
CA VAL A 325 -20.42 -7.53 8.20
C VAL A 325 -21.10 -8.65 7.42
N ASN A 326 -20.32 -9.65 6.99
CA ASN A 326 -20.86 -10.89 6.43
C ASN A 326 -21.40 -11.83 7.55
N ASN A 327 -22.42 -12.63 7.26
CA ASN A 327 -23.11 -13.52 8.20
C ASN A 327 -22.23 -14.63 8.79
N THR A 328 -21.15 -15.02 8.10
CA THR A 328 -20.24 -16.09 8.55
C THR A 328 -19.51 -15.80 9.87
N ILE A 329 -19.55 -14.57 10.37
CA ILE A 329 -18.83 -14.13 11.59
C ILE A 329 -19.77 -14.01 12.80
N ARG A 330 -20.98 -14.56 12.72
CA ARG A 330 -21.99 -14.43 13.80
C ARG A 330 -21.58 -15.01 15.16
N ASP A 331 -20.52 -15.82 15.22
CA ASP A 331 -20.08 -16.50 16.43
C ASP A 331 -18.59 -16.21 16.76
N ASN A 332 -18.35 -15.54 17.90
CA ASN A 332 -17.11 -15.45 18.70
C ASN A 332 -15.84 -14.75 18.15
N LEU A 333 -15.83 -14.14 16.95
CA LEU A 333 -14.64 -13.45 16.42
C LEU A 333 -14.84 -11.96 16.05
N PHE A 334 -15.95 -11.35 16.46
CA PHE A 334 -16.33 -10.00 16.02
C PHE A 334 -15.36 -8.89 16.44
N PHE A 335 -14.84 -8.90 17.68
CA PHE A 335 -13.90 -7.86 18.09
C PHE A 335 -12.56 -7.98 17.35
N ASN A 336 -12.14 -9.21 17.05
CA ASN A 336 -10.94 -9.47 16.25
C ASN A 336 -11.11 -8.99 14.80
N SER A 337 -12.32 -9.04 14.22
CA SER A 337 -12.55 -8.54 12.87
C SER A 337 -12.49 -7.00 12.78
N LEU A 338 -12.82 -6.28 13.85
CA LEU A 338 -12.63 -4.82 13.94
C LEU A 338 -11.17 -4.40 14.08
N LEU A 339 -10.35 -5.26 14.69
CA LEU A 339 -8.91 -5.09 14.87
C LEU A 339 -8.08 -5.71 13.74
N SER A 340 -8.68 -6.48 12.84
CA SER A 340 -7.95 -7.09 11.74
C SER A 340 -7.85 -6.12 10.56
N LEU A 341 -6.88 -6.39 9.68
CA LEU A 341 -6.82 -5.82 8.34
C LEU A 341 -7.91 -6.39 7.42
N GLY A 342 -8.64 -7.40 7.92
CA GLY A 342 -9.48 -8.32 7.17
C GLY A 342 -10.76 -7.70 6.64
N ASN A 343 -11.31 -8.46 5.71
CA ASN A 343 -12.30 -8.00 4.75
C ASN A 343 -13.74 -8.24 5.22
N GLU A 344 -13.97 -8.11 6.51
CA GLU A 344 -15.17 -8.67 7.13
C GLU A 344 -16.14 -7.59 7.56
N THR A 345 -15.62 -6.46 8.02
CA THR A 345 -16.41 -5.28 8.35
C THR A 345 -16.29 -4.25 7.24
N ARG A 346 -17.40 -3.55 6.97
CA ARG A 346 -17.53 -2.45 6.01
C ARG A 346 -18.04 -1.22 6.73
N ILE A 347 -17.63 -0.04 6.25
CA ILE A 347 -18.13 1.24 6.74
C ILE A 347 -18.75 1.99 5.56
N LEU A 348 -19.94 2.53 5.78
CA LEU A 348 -20.57 3.52 4.92
C LEU A 348 -20.70 4.82 5.70
N VAL A 349 -20.17 5.91 5.16
CA VAL A 349 -20.18 7.24 5.77
C VAL A 349 -20.97 8.20 4.89
N LYS A 350 -21.79 9.05 5.48
CA LYS A 350 -22.57 10.09 4.79
C LYS A 350 -22.29 11.46 5.41
N LYS A 351 -22.19 12.50 4.58
CA LYS A 351 -21.95 13.86 5.06
C LYS A 351 -23.09 14.38 5.95
N THR A 352 -24.34 14.09 5.60
CA THR A 352 -25.51 14.39 6.44
C THR A 352 -25.89 13.16 7.27
N PRO A 353 -26.60 13.33 8.41
CA PRO A 353 -27.14 12.21 9.15
C PRO A 353 -27.98 11.28 8.26
N PHE A 354 -27.86 9.97 8.47
CA PHE A 354 -28.77 9.01 7.87
C PHE A 354 -30.16 9.17 8.45
N THR A 355 -31.17 9.19 7.58
CA THR A 355 -32.58 9.18 7.97
C THR A 355 -33.06 7.76 8.26
N GLU A 356 -34.18 7.60 8.97
CA GLU A 356 -34.79 6.29 9.18
C GLU A 356 -35.08 5.57 7.84
N LYS A 357 -35.50 6.31 6.82
CA LYS A 357 -35.74 5.79 5.47
C LYS A 357 -34.46 5.29 4.81
N ASP A 358 -33.34 5.99 4.99
CA ASP A 358 -32.04 5.55 4.49
C ASP A 358 -31.68 4.20 5.13
N ILE A 359 -31.81 4.10 6.46
CA ILE A 359 -31.46 2.89 7.21
C ILE A 359 -32.36 1.70 6.85
N GLN A 360 -33.67 1.91 6.67
CA GLN A 360 -34.59 0.86 6.18
C GLN A 360 -34.18 0.34 4.79
N THR A 361 -33.77 1.25 3.90
CA THR A 361 -33.33 0.90 2.55
C THR A 361 -32.01 0.10 2.59
N ILE A 362 -31.03 0.58 3.36
CA ILE A 362 -29.75 -0.10 3.56
C ILE A 362 -29.97 -1.48 4.17
N GLN A 363 -30.78 -1.59 5.22
CA GLN A 363 -31.08 -2.87 5.87
C GLN A 363 -31.72 -3.88 4.91
N LYS A 364 -32.69 -3.45 4.09
CA LYS A 364 -33.31 -4.28 3.06
C LYS A 364 -32.26 -4.82 2.07
N ASN A 365 -31.41 -3.94 1.55
CA ASN A 365 -30.41 -4.29 0.55
C ASN A 365 -29.30 -5.18 1.13
N LEU A 366 -28.84 -4.92 2.35
CA LEU A 366 -27.88 -5.78 3.05
C LEU A 366 -28.45 -7.17 3.32
N SER A 367 -29.73 -7.26 3.71
CA SER A 367 -30.38 -8.55 3.96
C SER A 367 -30.46 -9.42 2.70
N ALA A 368 -30.63 -8.80 1.52
CA ALA A 368 -30.64 -9.53 0.25
C ALA A 368 -29.30 -10.21 -0.07
N MET A 369 -28.19 -9.66 0.42
CA MET A 369 -26.83 -10.19 0.23
C MET A 369 -26.34 -11.02 1.43
N ASN A 370 -27.23 -11.41 2.36
CA ASN A 370 -26.86 -12.06 3.62
C ASN A 370 -25.85 -11.25 4.46
N MET A 371 -25.90 -9.92 4.42
CA MET A 371 -25.05 -9.03 5.23
C MET A 371 -25.81 -8.58 6.48
N HIS A 372 -25.08 -8.42 7.59
CA HIS A 372 -25.64 -8.05 8.90
C HIS A 372 -25.13 -6.69 9.34
N ILE A 373 -26.05 -5.84 9.82
CA ILE A 373 -25.69 -4.55 10.41
C ILE A 373 -25.02 -4.80 11.76
N LEU A 374 -23.82 -4.24 11.92
CA LEU A 374 -23.10 -4.17 13.18
C LEU A 374 -23.47 -2.89 13.95
N TYR A 375 -23.61 -1.79 13.22
CA TYR A 375 -24.04 -0.50 13.75
C TYR A 375 -24.79 0.28 12.68
N ALA A 376 -25.92 0.89 13.05
CA ALA A 376 -26.58 1.91 12.26
C ALA A 376 -27.35 2.84 13.20
N PRO A 377 -27.48 4.15 12.87
CA PRO A 377 -28.35 5.03 13.61
C PRO A 377 -29.81 4.57 13.51
N HIS A 378 -30.62 4.95 14.49
CA HIS A 378 -32.05 4.62 14.57
C HIS A 378 -32.40 3.13 14.74
N ILE A 379 -31.41 2.23 14.81
CA ILE A 379 -31.62 0.83 15.15
C ILE A 379 -31.35 0.61 16.64
N SER A 380 -32.36 0.10 17.36
CA SER A 380 -32.18 -0.37 18.73
C SER A 380 -32.06 -1.89 18.74
N HIS A 381 -30.86 -2.38 19.02
CA HIS A 381 -30.58 -3.81 19.14
C HIS A 381 -31.11 -4.35 20.49
N LYS A 382 -32.41 -4.67 20.58
CA LYS A 382 -33.01 -5.21 21.81
C LYS A 382 -32.59 -6.66 22.11
N ASN A 383 -32.32 -7.46 21.07
CA ASN A 383 -32.02 -8.91 21.17
C ASN A 383 -30.61 -9.25 20.65
N VAL A 384 -29.58 -8.54 21.12
CA VAL A 384 -28.17 -8.82 20.74
C VAL A 384 -27.39 -9.46 21.88
N THR A 385 -26.35 -10.21 21.52
CA THR A 385 -25.45 -10.86 22.47
C THR A 385 -24.71 -9.82 23.33
N LYS A 386 -24.19 -10.23 24.48
CA LYS A 386 -23.39 -9.35 25.35
C LYS A 386 -22.16 -8.78 24.62
N GLU A 387 -21.55 -9.57 23.75
CA GLU A 387 -20.39 -9.16 22.94
C GLU A 387 -20.76 -8.05 21.94
N GLN A 388 -21.88 -8.20 21.23
CA GLN A 388 -22.39 -7.19 20.30
C GLN A 388 -22.68 -5.86 21.02
N LYS A 389 -23.27 -5.91 22.24
CA LYS A 389 -23.47 -4.70 23.06
C LYS A 389 -22.14 -4.03 23.45
N ASN A 390 -21.12 -4.82 23.80
CA ASN A 390 -19.80 -4.27 24.13
C ASN A 390 -19.16 -3.59 22.91
N ILE A 391 -19.27 -4.19 21.73
CA ILE A 391 -18.77 -3.60 20.48
C ILE A 391 -19.48 -2.30 20.18
N GLU A 392 -20.81 -2.30 20.22
CA GLU A 392 -21.61 -1.08 20.01
C GLU A 392 -21.19 0.03 20.99
N GLN A 393 -20.96 -0.29 22.26
CA GLN A 393 -20.45 0.66 23.25
C GLN A 393 -19.06 1.21 22.89
N ILE A 394 -18.14 0.37 22.40
CA ILE A 394 -16.81 0.79 21.94
C ILE A 394 -16.95 1.74 20.74
N LEU A 395 -17.73 1.36 19.72
CA LEU A 395 -17.97 2.18 18.54
C LEU A 395 -18.60 3.53 18.94
N MET A 396 -19.57 3.52 19.84
CA MET A 396 -20.24 4.73 20.33
C MET A 396 -19.30 5.63 21.13
N LYS A 397 -18.39 5.07 21.95
CA LYS A 397 -17.34 5.83 22.62
C LYS A 397 -16.41 6.51 21.62
N ILE A 398 -16.08 5.84 20.51
CA ILE A 398 -15.27 6.45 19.45
C ILE A 398 -16.05 7.57 18.77
N MET A 399 -17.27 7.31 18.30
CA MET A 399 -18.06 8.25 17.50
C MET A 399 -18.55 9.48 18.30
N ARG A 400 -19.00 9.29 19.54
CA ARG A 400 -19.59 10.35 20.39
C ARG A 400 -18.63 10.95 21.40
N GLY A 401 -17.60 10.21 21.81
CA GLY A 401 -16.78 10.58 22.96
C GLY A 401 -16.13 11.96 22.78
N ALA A 402 -16.16 12.77 23.84
CA ALA A 402 -15.36 14.00 23.93
C ALA A 402 -13.86 13.69 24.08
N HIS A 403 -13.52 12.50 24.59
CA HIS A 403 -12.15 12.04 24.84
C HIS A 403 -11.77 10.84 23.95
N THR A 404 -12.16 10.86 22.68
CA THR A 404 -11.89 9.73 21.76
C THR A 404 -10.40 9.39 21.69
N GLU A 405 -9.49 10.37 21.68
CA GLU A 405 -8.05 10.09 21.66
C GLU A 405 -7.56 9.34 22.90
N GLU A 406 -8.03 9.72 24.08
CA GLU A 406 -7.68 9.05 25.33
C GLU A 406 -8.23 7.62 25.35
N PHE A 407 -9.47 7.44 24.89
CA PHE A 407 -10.08 6.13 24.74
C PHE A 407 -9.28 5.26 23.75
N MET A 408 -8.92 5.80 22.59
CA MET A 408 -8.12 5.08 21.59
C MET A 408 -6.72 4.73 22.13
N ARG A 409 -6.09 5.60 22.91
CA ARG A 409 -4.81 5.32 23.59
C ARG A 409 -4.96 4.19 24.60
N HIS A 410 -6.04 4.17 25.38
CA HIS A 410 -6.34 3.09 26.32
C HIS A 410 -6.56 1.74 25.61
N VAL A 411 -7.35 1.72 24.54
CA VAL A 411 -7.57 0.50 23.73
C VAL A 411 -6.26 0.06 23.05
N SER A 412 -5.44 1.01 22.59
CA SER A 412 -4.12 0.73 21.99
C SER A 412 -3.19 0.06 23.01
N TYR A 413 -3.19 0.52 24.26
CA TYR A 413 -2.42 -0.10 25.34
C TYR A 413 -2.88 -1.53 25.63
N GLN A 414 -4.20 -1.77 25.71
CA GLN A 414 -4.77 -3.08 26.01
C GLN A 414 -4.57 -4.11 24.89
N THR A 415 -4.65 -3.66 23.63
CA THR A 415 -4.51 -4.52 22.45
C THR A 415 -3.08 -4.62 21.94
N HIS A 416 -2.18 -3.79 22.47
CA HIS A 416 -0.81 -3.57 22.02
C HIS A 416 -0.68 -3.05 20.57
N LEU A 417 -1.79 -2.63 19.97
CA LEU A 417 -1.84 -2.12 18.59
C LEU A 417 -1.92 -0.60 18.62
N ASP A 418 -1.17 0.11 17.76
CA ASP A 418 -1.42 1.53 17.52
C ASP A 418 -2.73 1.72 16.75
N LEU A 419 -3.73 2.31 17.43
CA LEU A 419 -5.04 2.63 16.88
C LEU A 419 -5.28 4.15 16.79
N SER A 420 -4.23 4.96 16.93
CA SER A 420 -4.35 6.42 16.83
C SER A 420 -4.93 6.84 15.47
N PRO A 421 -5.76 7.91 15.42
CA PRO A 421 -6.23 8.48 14.15
C PRO A 421 -5.07 8.77 13.19
N LEU A 422 -5.33 8.60 11.90
CA LEU A 422 -4.33 8.84 10.86
C LEU A 422 -4.31 10.32 10.47
N SER A 423 -3.10 10.85 10.28
CA SER A 423 -2.85 12.17 9.70
C SER A 423 -1.78 12.06 8.61
N ASP A 424 -1.59 13.11 7.82
CA ASP A 424 -0.49 13.17 6.85
C ASP A 424 0.90 13.01 7.51
N ASP A 425 1.04 13.32 8.79
CA ASP A 425 2.27 13.03 9.57
C ASP A 425 2.41 11.55 9.99
N LYS A 426 1.31 10.79 9.96
CA LYS A 426 1.23 9.37 10.34
C LYS A 426 0.34 8.56 9.37
N PRO A 427 0.66 8.48 8.07
CA PRO A 427 -0.24 7.93 7.04
C PRO A 427 -0.22 6.40 6.97
N PHE A 428 0.12 5.69 8.05
CA PHE A 428 0.40 4.24 8.00
C PHE A 428 -0.75 3.41 8.57
N ILE A 429 -1.87 3.29 7.84
CA ILE A 429 -3.09 2.55 8.28
C ILE A 429 -2.79 1.12 8.74
N ASP A 430 -1.86 0.44 8.07
CA ASP A 430 -1.53 -0.96 8.31
C ASP A 430 -0.42 -1.14 9.36
N ASN A 431 0.34 -0.08 9.68
CA ASN A 431 1.33 -0.10 10.75
C ASN A 431 0.62 0.13 12.09
N SER A 432 0.46 -0.97 12.82
CA SER A 432 -0.09 -0.96 14.17
C SER A 432 0.95 -1.32 15.22
N PHE A 433 2.25 -1.29 14.88
CA PHE A 433 3.29 -1.66 15.83
C PHE A 433 3.38 -0.60 16.93
N ASN A 434 2.97 -0.95 18.15
CA ASN A 434 3.19 -0.11 19.30
C ASN A 434 4.57 -0.41 19.90
N VAL A 435 5.51 0.54 19.74
CA VAL A 435 6.88 0.42 20.28
C VAL A 435 6.88 0.23 21.80
N GLU A 436 5.90 0.80 22.52
CA GLU A 436 5.78 0.64 23.97
C GLU A 436 5.55 -0.81 24.39
N ALA A 437 4.97 -1.64 23.50
CA ALA A 437 4.74 -3.05 23.76
C ALA A 437 6.05 -3.82 23.99
N LEU A 438 7.17 -3.40 23.37
CA LEU A 438 8.49 -4.01 23.59
C LEU A 438 8.99 -3.89 25.04
N PHE A 439 8.50 -2.88 25.77
CA PHE A 439 8.86 -2.65 27.17
C PHE A 439 7.90 -3.34 28.15
N ASN A 440 6.89 -4.07 27.66
CA ASN A 440 5.91 -4.76 28.50
C ASN A 440 6.23 -6.26 28.63
N VAL A 441 6.42 -6.74 29.86
CA VAL A 441 6.74 -8.15 30.15
C VAL A 441 5.59 -9.09 29.74
N GLU A 442 4.33 -8.67 29.85
CA GLU A 442 3.18 -9.48 29.43
C GLU A 442 3.15 -9.71 27.92
N PHE A 443 3.61 -8.73 27.14
CA PHE A 443 3.73 -8.87 25.69
C PHE A 443 4.66 -10.04 25.34
N TRP A 444 5.86 -10.09 25.94
CA TRP A 444 6.82 -11.17 25.73
C TRP A 444 6.31 -12.53 26.21
N ASN A 445 5.58 -12.57 27.33
CA ASN A 445 4.99 -13.80 27.85
C ASN A 445 3.87 -14.35 26.95
N LYS A 446 3.02 -13.48 26.38
CA LYS A 446 2.01 -13.86 25.38
C LYS A 446 2.66 -14.32 24.08
N LEU A 447 3.71 -13.64 23.64
CA LEU A 447 4.45 -13.95 22.42
C LEU A 447 5.09 -15.35 22.47
N LYS A 448 5.58 -15.76 23.65
CA LYS A 448 6.13 -17.11 23.88
C LYS A 448 5.06 -18.22 23.85
N ASN A 449 3.83 -17.93 24.28
CA ASN A 449 2.80 -18.94 24.53
C ASN A 449 1.71 -19.03 23.43
N GLN A 450 1.60 -18.06 22.52
CA GLN A 450 0.55 -17.99 21.47
C GLN A 450 1.11 -17.91 20.04
N TYR A 451 1.98 -18.86 19.68
CA TYR A 451 2.68 -18.93 18.37
C TYR A 451 1.79 -18.96 17.11
N LYS A 452 0.45 -19.04 17.23
CA LYS A 452 -0.48 -19.22 16.10
C LYS A 452 -1.48 -18.07 15.87
N SER A 453 -1.41 -16.95 16.61
CA SER A 453 -2.34 -15.84 16.35
C SER A 453 -1.88 -14.95 15.19
N ILE A 454 -2.82 -14.49 14.37
CA ILE A 454 -2.59 -13.54 13.25
C ILE A 454 -1.86 -12.27 13.72
N TYR A 455 -2.08 -11.86 14.97
CA TYR A 455 -1.41 -10.72 15.59
C TYR A 455 0.11 -10.94 15.72
N LEU A 456 0.56 -12.14 16.09
CA LEU A 456 1.99 -12.43 16.32
C LEU A 456 2.81 -12.35 15.03
N ASN A 457 2.28 -12.79 13.87
CA ASN A 457 3.03 -12.74 12.60
C ASN A 457 3.45 -11.30 12.23
N HIS A 458 2.62 -10.31 12.56
CA HIS A 458 2.93 -8.90 12.32
C HIS A 458 4.03 -8.40 13.28
N TYR A 459 3.93 -8.71 14.58
CA TYR A 459 4.97 -8.37 15.55
C TYR A 459 6.30 -9.07 15.28
N PHE A 460 6.28 -10.35 14.89
CA PHE A 460 7.47 -11.09 14.50
C PHE A 460 8.16 -10.42 13.32
N ARG A 461 7.42 -10.03 12.28
CA ARG A 461 7.99 -9.33 11.11
C ARG A 461 8.68 -8.04 11.50
N HIS A 462 8.03 -7.16 12.28
CA HIS A 462 8.64 -5.91 12.76
C HIS A 462 9.85 -6.16 13.67
N PHE A 463 9.76 -7.17 14.55
CA PHE A 463 10.88 -7.55 15.42
C PHE A 463 12.09 -8.03 14.61
N TYR A 464 11.90 -8.85 13.57
CA TYR A 464 12.97 -9.26 12.67
C TYR A 464 13.54 -8.06 11.89
N SER A 465 12.70 -7.13 11.42
CA SER A 465 13.17 -5.90 10.77
C SER A 465 14.01 -5.04 11.71
N ILE A 466 13.61 -4.88 12.97
CA ILE A 466 14.37 -4.15 13.99
C ILE A 466 15.70 -4.86 14.26
N ILE A 467 15.70 -6.18 14.47
CA ILE A 467 16.93 -6.96 14.66
C ILE A 467 17.85 -6.80 13.45
N PHE A 468 17.31 -6.90 12.24
CA PHE A 468 18.08 -6.77 11.01
C PHE A 468 18.73 -5.39 10.91
N ILE A 469 18.00 -4.32 11.20
CA ILE A 469 18.54 -2.95 11.26
C ILE A 469 19.62 -2.85 12.34
N LEU A 470 19.40 -3.40 13.54
CA LEU A 470 20.41 -3.42 14.61
C LEU A 470 21.65 -4.20 14.20
N CYS A 471 21.51 -5.32 13.47
CA CYS A 471 22.62 -6.08 12.92
C CYS A 471 23.40 -5.28 11.88
N ILE A 472 22.72 -4.51 11.01
CA ILE A 472 23.37 -3.61 10.04
C ILE A 472 24.13 -2.50 10.77
N ILE A 473 23.51 -1.86 11.77
CA ILE A 473 24.15 -0.83 12.59
C ILE A 473 25.37 -1.42 13.30
N MET A 474 25.24 -2.59 13.93
CA MET A 474 26.33 -3.28 14.60
C MET A 474 27.46 -3.64 13.62
N LEU A 475 27.14 -4.16 12.43
CA LEU A 475 28.12 -4.42 11.37
C LEU A 475 28.84 -3.13 10.95
N GLY A 476 28.09 -2.03 10.77
CA GLY A 476 28.64 -0.72 10.47
C GLY A 476 29.59 -0.24 11.57
N VAL A 477 29.22 -0.37 12.84
CA VAL A 477 30.07 -0.05 13.99
C VAL A 477 31.32 -0.94 14.01
N LEU A 478 31.19 -2.24 13.79
CA LEU A 478 32.33 -3.17 13.76
C LEU A 478 33.29 -2.85 12.61
N LEU A 479 32.77 -2.52 11.42
CA LEU A 479 33.58 -2.08 10.28
C LEU A 479 34.29 -0.75 10.58
N LEU A 480 33.61 0.19 11.23
CA LEU A 480 34.16 1.48 11.61
C LEU A 480 35.27 1.32 12.66
N LEU A 481 35.04 0.48 13.68
CA LEU A 481 36.05 0.10 14.66
C LEU A 481 37.24 -0.59 13.99
N TYR A 482 37.00 -1.54 13.07
CA TYR A 482 38.06 -2.18 12.30
C TYR A 482 38.92 -1.19 11.53
N VAL A 483 38.31 -0.19 10.86
CA VAL A 483 39.05 0.87 10.15
C VAL A 483 39.87 1.72 11.12
N ILE A 484 39.28 2.11 12.26
CA ILE A 484 39.99 2.90 13.29
C ILE A 484 41.19 2.13 13.83
N PHE A 485 41.02 0.85 14.20
CA PHE A 485 42.08 0.03 14.77
C PHE A 485 43.15 -0.36 13.73
N SER A 486 42.75 -0.65 12.49
CA SER A 486 43.69 -0.99 11.40
C SER A 486 44.48 0.21 10.87
N GLN A 487 43.99 1.43 11.07
CA GLN A 487 44.65 2.67 10.64
C GLN A 487 45.08 3.57 11.80
N ARG A 488 45.21 3.02 13.02
CA ARG A 488 45.53 3.77 14.25
C ARG A 488 46.80 4.64 14.15
N ASP A 489 47.76 4.22 13.34
CA ASP A 489 49.04 4.94 13.16
C ASP A 489 48.91 6.12 12.18
N ARG A 490 47.81 6.20 11.41
CA ARG A 490 47.54 7.24 10.41
C ARG A 490 46.40 8.19 10.80
N ILE A 491 45.45 7.71 11.61
CA ILE A 491 44.28 8.49 12.05
C ILE A 491 44.53 8.99 13.48
N LYS A 492 44.73 10.30 13.65
CA LYS A 492 44.77 10.93 14.98
C LYS A 492 43.35 11.31 15.39
N ILE A 493 42.64 10.34 15.98
CA ILE A 493 41.22 10.42 16.35
C ILE A 493 40.84 11.75 17.05
N SER A 494 41.69 12.31 17.90
CA SER A 494 41.40 13.56 18.63
C SER A 494 41.29 14.81 17.76
N ARG A 495 41.94 14.86 16.58
CA ARG A 495 41.84 16.00 15.65
C ARG A 495 40.72 15.86 14.63
N ASP A 496 40.41 14.63 14.22
CA ASP A 496 39.50 14.37 13.12
C ASP A 496 38.06 14.06 13.58
N ALA A 497 37.86 13.78 14.87
CA ALA A 497 36.54 13.51 15.46
C ALA A 497 35.49 14.61 15.21
N PRO A 498 35.79 15.92 15.32
CA PRO A 498 34.82 16.97 15.03
C PRO A 498 34.34 16.93 13.57
N TYR A 499 35.24 16.64 12.62
CA TYR A 499 34.90 16.54 11.21
C TYR A 499 34.07 15.28 10.93
N ILE A 500 34.45 14.13 11.51
CA ILE A 500 33.68 12.90 11.38
C ILE A 500 32.26 13.09 11.92
N LEU A 501 32.12 13.72 13.09
CA LEU A 501 30.81 14.03 13.67
C LEU A 501 30.02 14.96 12.75
N LEU A 502 30.61 16.06 12.30
CA LEU A 502 29.96 17.03 11.41
C LEU A 502 29.46 16.38 10.11
N PHE A 503 30.29 15.61 9.42
CA PHE A 503 29.88 14.97 8.17
C PHE A 503 28.85 13.86 8.40
N SER A 504 28.95 13.12 9.51
CA SER A 504 27.97 12.08 9.86
C SER A 504 26.60 12.71 10.19
N THR A 505 26.56 13.82 10.93
CA THR A 505 25.30 14.51 11.25
C THR A 505 24.68 15.16 10.02
N ILE A 506 25.48 15.74 9.12
CA ILE A 506 24.97 16.26 7.84
C ILE A 506 24.39 15.13 6.99
N GLY A 507 25.11 14.01 6.87
CA GLY A 507 24.63 12.84 6.13
C GLY A 507 23.34 12.26 6.71
N LEU A 508 23.26 12.11 8.04
CA LEU A 508 22.04 11.67 8.73
C LEU A 508 20.89 12.66 8.53
N ALA A 509 21.13 13.97 8.68
CA ALA A 509 20.11 14.99 8.48
C ALA A 509 19.58 14.96 7.04
N PHE A 510 20.46 14.84 6.04
CA PHE A 510 20.06 14.69 4.65
C PHE A 510 19.20 13.45 4.43
N ILE A 511 19.62 12.28 4.94
CA ILE A 511 18.85 11.04 4.83
C ILE A 511 17.47 11.16 5.50
N PHE A 512 17.40 11.78 6.69
CA PHE A 512 16.11 11.97 7.36
C PHE A 512 15.17 12.86 6.56
N VAL A 513 15.67 13.97 6.01
CA VAL A 513 14.87 14.86 5.15
C VAL A 513 14.43 14.13 3.88
N GLU A 514 15.33 13.39 3.23
CA GLU A 514 15.04 12.65 2.01
C GLU A 514 13.96 11.58 2.24
N ILE A 515 14.06 10.79 3.31
CA ILE A 515 13.05 9.78 3.67
C ILE A 515 11.69 10.44 3.93
N SER A 516 11.64 11.58 4.62
CA SER A 516 10.38 12.30 4.87
C SER A 516 9.76 12.85 3.58
N VAL A 517 10.57 13.46 2.72
CA VAL A 517 10.11 14.08 1.47
C VAL A 517 9.67 13.03 0.46
N LEU A 518 10.44 11.94 0.29
CA LEU A 518 10.05 10.83 -0.59
C LEU A 518 8.68 10.29 -0.17
N ASN A 519 8.51 9.93 1.10
CA ASN A 519 7.25 9.38 1.57
C ASN A 519 6.05 10.32 1.38
N GLN A 520 6.22 11.64 1.32
CA GLN A 520 5.13 12.61 1.17
C GLN A 520 4.76 12.90 -0.29
N PHE A 521 5.73 12.84 -1.20
CA PHE A 521 5.56 13.30 -2.59
C PHE A 521 5.72 12.20 -3.65
N THR A 522 6.08 10.97 -3.26
CA THR A 522 6.05 9.76 -4.11
C THR A 522 5.05 8.78 -3.55
#